data_AF-A0A822CAN5-F1
#
_entry.id   AF-A0A822CAN5-F1
#
_cell.length_a   1.000
_cell.length_b   1.000
_cell.length_c   1.000
_cell.angle_alpha   90.00
_cell.angle_beta   90.00
_cell.angle_gamma   90.00
#
_symmetry.space_group_name_H-M   'P 1'
#
loop_
_entity.id
_entity.type
_entity.pdbx_description
1 polymer ?
#
loop_
_entity_poly.entity_id
_entity_poly.type
_entity_poly.pdbx_seq_one_letter_code
_entity_poly.pdbx_strand_id
1 'polypeptide(L)'
;MNASLISRFQLNTSIQLLVDALFIEQWHFNVSYPSFYEQCAPTYCHYTVNEHNNALHVVSQILGLYGGLTVSLRFIVPLIVELYYILKSV
;
A
#
# COMPACT_ATOMS: atom_id res chain seq x y z
N MET A 1 48.28 12.29 5.69
CA MET A 1 47.68 12.93 6.89
C MET A 1 46.49 12.09 7.30
N ASN A 2 46.57 11.44 8.48
CA ASN A 2 45.62 10.45 8.97
C ASN A 2 44.41 11.17 9.60
N ALA A 3 43.26 11.17 8.93
CA ALA A 3 42.08 11.93 9.33
C ALA A 3 41.22 11.21 10.39
N SER A 4 41.84 10.49 11.32
CA SER A 4 41.24 10.21 12.63
C SER A 4 41.37 11.46 13.51
N LEU A 5 40.82 12.59 13.04
CA LEU A 5 40.68 13.81 13.82
C LEU A 5 39.54 13.57 14.81
N ILE A 6 39.90 13.56 16.08
CA ILE A 6 39.03 13.29 17.23
C ILE A 6 37.85 14.26 17.19
N SER A 7 36.73 13.82 16.61
CA SER A 7 35.47 14.56 16.71
C SER A 7 35.03 14.51 18.17
N ARG A 8 34.71 15.68 18.75
CA ARG A 8 34.20 15.82 20.11
C ARG A 8 32.94 14.96 20.34
N PHE A 9 32.21 14.65 19.27
CA PHE A 9 31.01 13.84 19.28
C PHE A 9 31.15 12.62 18.37
N GLN A 10 30.75 11.45 18.87
CA GLN A 10 30.68 10.22 18.07
C GLN A 10 29.48 10.27 17.12
N LEU A 11 29.55 9.58 15.97
CA LEU A 11 28.45 9.59 14.98
C LEU A 11 27.11 9.09 15.52
N ASN A 12 27.12 8.28 16.58
CA ASN A 12 25.91 7.73 17.21
C ASN A 12 25.38 8.59 18.37
N THR A 13 25.93 9.80 18.57
CA THR A 13 25.41 10.71 19.60
C THR A 13 24.02 11.23 19.20
N SER A 14 23.11 11.31 20.17
CA SER A 14 21.78 11.87 19.93
C SER A 14 21.88 13.37 19.73
N ILE A 15 20.96 13.93 18.93
CA ILE A 15 20.87 15.37 18.71
C ILE A 15 20.67 16.11 20.04
N GLN A 16 19.92 15.53 20.99
CA GLN A 16 19.68 16.11 22.31
C GLN A 16 20.99 16.34 23.08
N LEU A 17 21.86 15.32 23.16
CA LEU A 17 23.15 15.42 23.86
C LEU A 17 24.08 16.47 23.23
N LEU A 18 23.99 16.65 21.92
CA LEU A 18 24.72 17.69 21.22
C LEU A 18 24.20 19.08 21.62
N VAL A 19 22.88 19.29 21.58
CA VAL A 19 22.23 20.56 21.94
C VAL A 19 22.51 20.95 23.39
N ASP A 20 22.45 19.99 24.32
CA ASP A 20 22.75 20.20 25.74
C ASP A 20 24.23 20.62 25.94
N ALA A 21 25.15 20.02 25.18
CA ALA A 21 26.57 20.37 25.22
C ALA A 21 26.89 21.74 24.58
N LEU A 22 25.93 22.33 23.85
CA LEU A 22 26.00 23.68 23.29
C LEU A 22 25.26 24.73 24.15
N PHE A 23 24.66 24.35 25.29
CA PHE A 23 23.93 25.24 26.21
C PHE A 23 22.80 26.05 25.53
N ILE A 24 22.10 25.44 24.57
CA ILE A 24 21.00 26.11 23.87
C ILE A 24 19.71 25.86 24.66
N GLU A 25 19.39 26.78 25.57
CA GLU A 25 18.25 26.69 26.49
C GLU A 25 16.90 26.99 25.80
N GLN A 26 16.89 27.89 24.80
CA GLN A 26 15.68 28.33 24.11
C GLN A 26 15.91 28.47 22.62
N TRP A 27 15.01 27.86 21.84
CA TRP A 27 15.00 27.94 20.39
C TRP A 27 13.84 28.84 19.95
N HIS A 28 14.14 29.88 19.19
CA HIS A 28 13.09 30.66 18.52
C HIS A 28 12.69 29.95 17.23
N PHE A 29 11.72 29.07 17.33
CA PHE A 29 11.20 28.30 16.19
C PHE A 29 10.33 29.19 15.30
N ASN A 30 10.87 29.70 14.18
CA ASN A 30 10.06 30.29 13.11
C ASN A 30 9.65 29.19 12.11
N VAL A 31 8.83 28.25 12.56
CA VAL A 31 8.40 27.10 11.75
C VAL A 31 7.12 27.44 11.00
N SER A 32 7.19 27.45 9.67
CA SER A 32 6.01 27.55 8.81
C SER A 32 5.38 26.16 8.64
N TYR A 33 4.33 25.87 9.41
CA TYR A 33 3.57 24.62 9.29
C TYR A 33 3.03 24.37 7.87
N PRO A 34 2.53 25.37 7.11
CA PRO A 34 2.11 25.17 5.73
C PRO A 34 3.24 24.70 4.82
N SER A 35 4.42 25.33 4.90
CA SER A 35 5.57 24.96 4.05
C SER A 35 6.11 23.56 4.39
N PHE A 36 6.09 23.18 5.66
CA PHE A 36 6.45 21.83 6.08
C PHE A 36 5.45 20.80 5.54
N TYR A 37 4.15 21.10 5.62
CA TYR A 37 3.11 20.23 5.09
C TYR A 37 3.22 20.07 3.57
N GLU A 38 3.47 21.14 2.82
CA GLU A 38 3.67 21.07 1.36
C GLU A 38 4.88 20.19 0.96
N GLN A 39 5.96 20.21 1.74
CA GLN A 39 7.15 19.39 1.48
C GLN A 39 6.96 17.91 1.85
N CYS A 40 6.14 17.63 2.87
CA CYS A 40 5.92 16.28 3.38
C CYS A 40 4.56 15.68 2.97
N ALA A 41 3.79 16.39 2.16
CA ALA A 41 2.48 15.91 1.71
C ALA A 41 2.67 14.61 0.91
N PRO A 42 1.97 13.52 1.30
CA PRO A 42 2.05 12.28 0.54
C PRO A 42 1.54 12.52 -0.88
N THR A 43 2.31 12.13 -1.90
CA THR A 43 1.90 12.22 -3.31
C THR A 43 0.66 11.38 -3.59
N TYR A 44 0.44 10.34 -2.79
CA TYR A 44 -0.71 9.46 -2.91
C TYR A 44 -1.17 8.98 -1.53
N CYS A 45 -2.48 9.06 -1.28
CA CYS A 45 -3.08 8.51 -0.07
C CYS A 45 -3.49 7.06 -0.32
N HIS A 46 -2.89 6.13 0.41
CA HIS A 46 -3.38 4.75 0.46
C HIS A 46 -4.42 4.62 1.57
N TYR A 47 -5.65 4.30 1.19
CA TYR A 47 -6.70 3.94 2.13
C TYR A 47 -6.69 2.42 2.29
N THR A 48 -6.38 1.96 3.51
CA THR A 48 -6.55 0.55 3.87
C THR A 48 -8.03 0.32 4.12
N VAL A 49 -8.73 -0.26 3.13
CA VAL A 49 -10.10 -0.72 3.33
C VAL A 49 -10.02 -1.99 4.17
N ASN A 50 -10.19 -1.84 5.48
CA ASN A 50 -10.34 -2.96 6.39
C ASN A 50 -11.73 -3.57 6.17
N GLU A 51 -11.90 -4.35 5.10
CA GLU A 51 -13.07 -5.20 4.95
C GLU A 51 -13.00 -6.26 6.05
N HIS A 52 -13.69 -6.01 7.16
CA HIS A 52 -13.97 -7.05 8.14
C HIS A 52 -14.65 -8.19 7.39
N ASN A 53 -14.08 -9.39 7.46
CA ASN A 53 -14.55 -10.63 6.85
C ASN A 53 -16.08 -10.79 7.00
N ASN A 54 -16.83 -10.22 6.06
CA ASN A 54 -18.27 -10.17 6.15
C ASN A 54 -18.77 -11.53 5.66
N ALA A 55 -19.37 -12.32 6.55
CA ALA A 55 -19.89 -13.64 6.21
C ALA A 55 -20.87 -13.57 5.01
N LEU A 56 -21.59 -12.46 4.85
CA LEU A 56 -22.45 -12.22 3.69
C LEU A 56 -21.67 -12.15 2.38
N HIS A 57 -20.48 -11.56 2.39
CA HIS A 57 -19.62 -11.50 1.21
C HIS A 57 -19.17 -12.90 0.79
N VAL A 58 -18.72 -13.73 1.74
CA VAL A 58 -18.32 -15.12 1.47
C VAL A 58 -19.47 -15.95 0.92
N VAL A 59 -20.66 -15.85 1.53
CA VAL A 59 -21.86 -16.57 1.05
C VAL A 59 -22.25 -16.11 -0.35
N SER A 60 -22.22 -14.80 -0.61
CA SER A 60 -22.55 -14.25 -1.94
C SER A 60 -21.58 -14.75 -3.01
N GLN A 61 -20.29 -14.91 -2.70
CA GLN A 61 -19.31 -15.46 -3.62
C GLN A 61 -19.56 -16.94 -3.92
N ILE A 62 -19.91 -17.74 -2.92
CA ILE A 62 -20.23 -19.17 -3.12
C ILE A 62 -21.48 -19.31 -3.99
N LEU A 63 -22.53 -18.55 -3.70
CA LEU A 63 -23.77 -18.56 -4.48
C LEU A 63 -23.53 -18.05 -5.92
N GLY A 64 -22.74 -16.99 -6.07
CA GLY A 64 -22.35 -16.43 -7.35
C GLY A 64 -21.50 -17.39 -8.18
N LEU A 65 -20.56 -18.11 -7.55
CA LEU A 65 -19.73 -19.11 -8.21
C LEU A 65 -20.58 -20.29 -8.68
N TYR A 66 -21.43 -20.83 -7.81
CA TYR A 66 -22.27 -21.98 -8.15
C TYR A 66 -23.30 -21.63 -9.24
N GLY A 67 -23.99 -20.51 -9.06
CA GLY A 67 -24.99 -20.02 -10.02
C GLY A 67 -24.35 -19.62 -11.35
N GLY A 68 -23.27 -18.82 -11.28
CA GLY A 68 -22.52 -18.35 -12.44
C GLY A 68 -21.92 -19.49 -13.25
N LEU A 69 -21.29 -20.47 -12.59
CA LEU A 69 -20.74 -21.64 -13.27
C LEU A 69 -21.83 -22.45 -13.98
N THR A 70 -22.95 -22.71 -13.30
CA THR A 70 -24.05 -23.50 -13.87
C THR A 70 -24.69 -22.81 -15.08
N VAL A 71 -24.94 -21.50 -14.98
CA VAL A 71 -25.53 -20.71 -16.08
C VAL A 71 -24.54 -20.60 -17.23
N SER A 72 -23.27 -20.30 -16.95
CA SER A 72 -22.23 -20.17 -17.97
C SER A 72 -22.04 -21.48 -18.72
N LEU A 73 -21.98 -22.61 -18.01
CA LEU A 73 -21.79 -23.91 -18.64
C LEU A 73 -23.00 -24.27 -19.51
N ARG A 74 -24.23 -24.00 -19.07
CA ARG A 74 -25.44 -24.20 -19.89
C ARG A 74 -25.43 -23.38 -21.18
N PHE A 75 -24.81 -22.21 -21.17
CA PHE A 75 -24.70 -21.36 -22.35
C PHE A 75 -23.52 -21.77 -23.27
N ILE A 76 -22.39 -22.14 -22.67
CA ILE A 76 -21.16 -22.49 -23.39
C ILE A 76 -21.28 -23.87 -24.05
N VAL A 77 -21.92 -24.85 -23.40
CA VAL A 77 -22.06 -26.21 -23.93
C VAL A 77 -22.72 -26.27 -25.31
N PRO A 78 -23.90 -25.66 -25.57
CA PRO A 78 -24.50 -25.70 -26.90
C PRO A 78 -23.64 -25.01 -27.96
N LEU A 79 -22.98 -23.90 -27.62
CA LEU A 79 -22.03 -23.22 -28.51
C LEU A 79 -20.86 -24.13 -28.92
N ILE A 80 -20.26 -24.83 -27.95
CA ILE A 80 -19.15 -25.76 -28.23
C ILE A 80 -19.63 -26.93 -29.07
N VAL A 81 -20.81 -27.48 -28.79
CA VAL A 81 -21.37 -28.61 -29.53
C VAL A 81 -21.64 -28.20 -30.99
N GLU A 82 -22.26 -27.04 -31.22
CA GLU A 82 -22.51 -26.52 -32.56
C GLU A 82 -21.20 -26.28 -33.32
N LEU A 83 -20.21 -25.66 -32.68
CA LEU A 83 -18.88 -25.45 -33.26
C LEU A 83 -18.20 -26.78 -33.62
N TYR A 84 -18.30 -27.80 -32.77
CA TYR A 84 -17.76 -29.12 -33.03
C TYR A 84 -18.44 -29.79 -34.24
N TYR A 85 -19.76 -29.70 -34.35
CA TYR A 85 -20.49 -30.24 -35.51
C TYR A 85 -20.13 -29.51 -36.80
N ILE A 86 -19.98 -28.18 -36.77
CA ILE A 86 -19.52 -27.39 -37.92
C ILE A 86 -18.11 -27.82 -38.34
N LEU A 87 -17.17 -27.92 -37.41
CA LEU A 87 -15.79 -28.33 -37.69
C LEU A 87 -15.69 -29.76 -38.24
N LYS A 88 -16.58 -30.67 -37.83
CA LYS A 88 -16.64 -32.02 -38.39
C LYS A 88 -17.28 -32.08 -39.79
N SER A 89 -18.13 -31.10 -40.11
CA SER A 89 -18.87 -31.02 -41.38
C SER A 89 -18.07 -30.38 -42.53
N VAL A 90 -16.96 -29.70 -42.22
CA VAL A 90 -16.03 -29.08 -43.19
C VAL A 90 -14.93 -30.07 -43.54
#